data_AF-A0A554KM49-F1
#
_entry.id   AF-A0A554KM49-F1
#
_cell.length_a   1.000
_cell.length_b   1.000
_cell.length_c   1.000
_cell.angle_alpha   90.00
_cell.angle_beta   90.00
_cell.angle_gamma   90.00
#
_symmetry.space_group_name_H-M   'P 1'
#
loop_
_entity.id
_entity.type
_entity.pdbx_description
1 polymer ?
#
loop_
_entity_poly.entity_id
_entity_poly.type
_entity_poly.pdbx_seq_one_letter_code
_entity_poly.pdbx_strand_id
1 'polypeptide(L)'
;MEKLLKLCGNAMAAFMDFGVGTLITALIALAFGIELPVWGYLIGGVLGFLPDFDVIWPTLIQDRPNGDHHQTLMHRPIILLPVVAVAGWLIGGTFWSMTATACVFWHYLHDTPEFGGGGVAWFWPFSKKYWSIFKGGISPDRSIMAMSETEHKRWLEEKWLMPSKLAFREIGAGAWGVSIACVISQWGRMGWWSFLCGVVTYYTVWLPVFAIWILWKKHTKKTART
;
A
#
# COMPACT_ATOMS: atom_id res chain seq x y z
N MET A 1 18.34 -7.86 14.19
CA MET A 1 18.41 -6.57 13.47
C MET A 1 17.94 -6.71 12.03
N GLU A 2 18.45 -7.68 11.26
CA GLU A 2 17.99 -7.93 9.88
C GLU A 2 16.47 -8.11 9.74
N LYS A 3 15.83 -8.97 10.55
CA LYS A 3 14.37 -9.16 10.52
C LYS A 3 13.56 -7.87 10.75
N LEU A 4 14.04 -7.02 11.68
CA LEU A 4 13.40 -5.73 11.97
C LEU A 4 13.51 -4.79 10.76
N LEU A 5 14.67 -4.75 10.11
CA LEU A 5 14.89 -3.92 8.93
C LEU A 5 14.06 -4.41 7.73
N LYS A 6 13.93 -5.73 7.54
CA LYS A 6 12.99 -6.31 6.56
C LYS A 6 11.55 -5.85 6.86
N LEU A 7 11.11 -5.94 8.10
CA LEU A 7 9.78 -5.47 8.51
C LEU A 7 9.59 -3.98 8.22
N CYS A 8 10.57 -3.13 8.56
CA CYS A 8 10.54 -1.70 8.25
C CYS A 8 10.45 -1.44 6.74
N GLY A 9 11.23 -2.15 5.92
CA GLY A 9 11.19 -1.98 4.46
C GLY A 9 9.81 -2.33 3.88
N ASN A 10 9.21 -3.45 4.29
CA ASN A 10 7.86 -3.82 3.84
C ASN A 10 6.79 -2.85 4.38
N ALA A 11 6.91 -2.39 5.62
CA ALA A 11 6.00 -1.38 6.17
C ALA A 11 6.07 -0.06 5.38
N MET A 12 7.26 0.34 4.92
CA MET A 12 7.42 1.52 4.07
C MET A 12 6.82 1.30 2.68
N ALA A 13 6.93 0.10 2.12
CA ALA A 13 6.28 -0.27 0.86
C ALA A 13 4.75 -0.20 0.94
N ALA A 14 4.16 -0.82 1.97
CA ALA A 14 2.72 -0.83 2.19
C ALA A 14 2.14 0.54 2.61
N PHE A 15 2.99 1.50 3.00
CA PHE A 15 2.53 2.76 3.57
C PHE A 15 1.76 3.63 2.57
N MET A 16 2.09 3.55 1.29
CA MET A 16 1.35 4.31 0.27
C MET A 16 -0.11 3.86 0.21
N ASP A 17 -0.34 2.55 0.09
CA ASP A 17 -1.69 1.97 0.05
C ASP A 17 -2.46 2.22 1.33
N PHE A 18 -1.78 2.15 2.48
CA PHE A 18 -2.38 2.55 3.75
C PHE A 18 -2.84 4.01 3.73
N GLY A 19 -1.99 4.92 3.27
CA GLY A 19 -2.30 6.34 3.23
C GLY A 19 -3.43 6.67 2.25
N VAL A 20 -3.44 6.05 1.06
CA VAL A 20 -4.50 6.24 0.08
C VAL A 20 -5.81 5.58 0.51
N GLY A 21 -5.78 4.40 1.12
CA GLY A 21 -6.97 3.77 1.70
C GLY A 21 -7.61 4.61 2.81
N THR A 22 -6.77 5.25 3.64
CA THR A 22 -7.22 6.23 4.65
C THR A 22 -7.92 7.42 3.98
N LEU A 23 -7.35 7.96 2.91
CA LEU A 23 -7.93 9.06 2.13
C LEU A 23 -9.26 8.69 1.47
N ILE A 24 -9.32 7.54 0.78
CA ILE A 24 -10.53 7.03 0.14
C ILE A 24 -11.66 6.93 1.15
N THR A 25 -11.37 6.39 2.33
CA THR A 25 -12.34 6.26 3.42
C THR A 25 -12.84 7.62 3.90
N ALA A 26 -11.96 8.61 4.04
CA ALA A 26 -12.35 9.97 4.40
C ALA A 26 -13.22 10.64 3.34
N LEU A 27 -12.93 10.44 2.06
CA LEU A 27 -13.72 10.98 0.95
C LEU A 27 -15.12 10.34 0.89
N ILE A 28 -15.22 9.03 1.07
CA ILE A 28 -16.51 8.34 1.10
C ILE A 28 -17.29 8.75 2.35
N ALA A 29 -16.64 8.89 3.51
CA ALA A 29 -17.29 9.36 4.74
C ALA A 29 -17.87 10.77 4.56
N LEU A 30 -17.11 11.67 3.94
CA LEU A 30 -17.57 13.00 3.56
C LEU A 30 -18.76 12.94 2.60
N ALA A 31 -18.72 12.08 1.58
CA ALA A 31 -19.80 11.93 0.61
C ALA A 31 -21.11 11.39 1.23
N PHE A 32 -21.01 10.55 2.26
CA PHE A 32 -22.16 10.00 2.98
C PHE A 32 -22.61 10.88 4.16
N GLY A 33 -21.88 11.95 4.49
CA GLY A 33 -22.13 12.77 5.68
C GLY A 33 -21.95 11.99 6.98
N ILE A 34 -21.06 10.99 7.00
CA ILE A 34 -20.78 10.15 8.16
C ILE A 34 -19.54 10.66 8.87
N GLU A 35 -19.65 10.93 10.17
CA GLU A 35 -18.49 11.17 11.02
C GLU A 35 -17.91 9.83 11.48
N LEU A 36 -16.67 9.54 11.08
CA LEU A 36 -15.97 8.35 11.54
C LEU A 36 -15.09 8.65 12.75
N PRO A 37 -15.02 7.73 13.73
CA PRO A 37 -13.94 7.73 14.70
C PRO A 37 -12.61 7.37 14.02
N VAL A 38 -11.47 7.68 14.68
CA VAL A 38 -10.12 7.45 14.15
C VAL A 38 -9.92 6.02 13.63
N TRP A 39 -10.45 5.02 14.33
CA TRP A 39 -10.31 3.62 13.92
C TRP A 39 -10.99 3.30 12.57
N GLY A 40 -12.03 4.05 12.17
CA GLY A 40 -12.66 3.86 10.86
C GLY A 40 -11.69 4.17 9.72
N TYR A 41 -10.91 5.24 9.86
CA TYR A 41 -9.86 5.60 8.90
C TYR A 41 -8.71 4.58 8.89
N LEU A 42 -8.37 4.02 10.07
CA LEU A 42 -7.36 2.95 10.16
C LEU A 42 -7.81 1.68 9.43
N ILE A 43 -9.10 1.29 9.56
CA ILE A 43 -9.67 0.19 8.77
C ILE A 43 -9.56 0.50 7.28
N GLY A 44 -9.88 1.72 6.89
CA GLY A 44 -9.68 2.21 5.52
C GLY A 44 -8.28 2.00 4.97
N GLY A 45 -7.27 2.41 5.74
CA GLY A 45 -5.88 2.19 5.40
C GLY A 45 -5.52 0.71 5.32
N VAL A 46 -5.98 -0.11 6.27
CA VAL A 46 -5.77 -1.57 6.23
C VAL A 46 -6.40 -2.22 4.99
N LEU A 47 -7.62 -1.80 4.62
CA LEU A 47 -8.27 -2.26 3.39
C LEU A 47 -7.49 -1.85 2.13
N GLY A 48 -6.76 -0.74 2.17
CA GLY A 48 -5.93 -0.24 1.07
C GLY A 48 -4.81 -1.21 0.69
N PHE A 49 -4.14 -1.83 1.65
CA PHE A 49 -3.08 -2.82 1.39
C PHE A 49 -3.54 -4.27 1.63
N LEU A 50 -4.85 -4.51 1.73
CA LEU A 50 -5.40 -5.85 1.98
C LEU A 50 -4.89 -6.92 0.99
N PRO A 51 -4.76 -6.64 -0.33
CA PRO A 51 -4.27 -7.65 -1.26
C PRO A 51 -2.86 -8.17 -0.93
N ASP A 52 -1.99 -7.32 -0.40
CA ASP A 52 -0.61 -7.64 0.02
C ASP A 52 -0.51 -8.43 1.33
N PHE A 53 -1.62 -8.75 1.99
CA PHE A 53 -1.58 -9.54 3.24
C PHE A 53 -0.97 -10.93 3.02
N ASP A 54 -1.04 -11.45 1.80
CA ASP A 54 -0.41 -12.71 1.40
C ASP A 54 1.12 -12.65 1.42
N VAL A 55 1.74 -11.47 1.35
CA VAL A 55 3.20 -11.25 1.46
C VAL A 55 3.67 -11.28 2.91
N ILE A 56 2.81 -10.90 3.86
CA ILE A 56 3.17 -10.78 5.29
C ILE A 56 3.65 -12.12 5.85
N TRP A 57 2.89 -13.20 5.60
CA TRP A 57 3.18 -14.51 6.15
C TRP A 57 4.49 -15.13 5.63
N PRO A 58 4.73 -15.23 4.30
CA PRO A 58 5.99 -15.72 3.75
C PRO A 58 7.20 -14.88 4.20
N THR A 59 7.04 -13.56 4.27
CA THR A 59 8.13 -12.65 4.63
C THR A 59 8.56 -12.78 6.09
N LEU A 60 7.61 -13.00 7.01
CA LEU A 60 7.90 -13.10 8.43
C LEU A 60 8.38 -14.49 8.86
N ILE A 61 7.89 -15.55 8.22
CA ILE A 61 8.06 -16.92 8.71
C ILE A 61 8.98 -17.76 7.85
N GLN A 62 8.84 -17.70 6.52
CA GLN A 62 9.52 -18.63 5.63
C GLN A 62 10.90 -18.13 5.17
N ASP A 63 11.24 -16.85 5.46
CA ASP A 63 12.44 -16.15 4.98
C ASP A 63 12.64 -16.26 3.44
N ARG A 64 11.58 -16.66 2.73
CA ARG A 64 11.46 -16.86 1.29
C ARG A 64 10.06 -16.43 0.89
N PRO A 65 9.86 -15.23 0.31
CA PRO A 65 8.63 -14.97 -0.42
C PRO A 65 8.56 -16.00 -1.54
N ASN A 66 7.71 -17.01 -1.39
CA ASN A 66 7.59 -18.11 -2.35
C ASN A 66 6.86 -17.59 -3.59
N GLY A 67 7.64 -17.22 -4.62
CA GLY A 67 7.14 -16.87 -5.95
C GLY A 67 6.40 -15.54 -6.06
N ASP A 68 5.94 -15.27 -7.27
CA ASP A 68 5.11 -14.14 -7.66
C ASP A 68 3.79 -14.11 -6.87
N HIS A 69 3.75 -13.32 -5.79
CA HIS A 69 2.54 -13.15 -4.96
C HIS A 69 1.39 -12.50 -5.73
N HIS A 70 1.66 -11.82 -6.85
CA HIS A 70 0.59 -11.38 -7.75
C HIS A 70 -0.08 -12.57 -8.43
N GLN A 71 0.39 -13.81 -8.20
CA GLN A 71 -0.27 -15.02 -8.64
C GLN A 71 -1.28 -15.61 -7.65
N THR A 72 -1.36 -15.09 -6.43
CA THR A 72 -2.32 -15.57 -5.42
C THR A 72 -3.74 -15.13 -5.72
N LEU A 73 -4.69 -15.67 -4.96
CA LEU A 73 -6.10 -15.27 -5.03
C LEU A 73 -6.32 -13.80 -4.61
N MET A 74 -5.44 -13.25 -3.76
CA MET A 74 -5.56 -11.87 -3.30
C MET A 74 -5.30 -10.84 -4.42
N HIS A 75 -4.63 -11.24 -5.49
CA HIS A 75 -4.37 -10.41 -6.67
C HIS A 75 -5.28 -10.77 -7.86
N ARG A 76 -6.55 -11.12 -7.57
CA ARG A 76 -7.57 -11.51 -8.56
C ARG A 76 -8.79 -10.60 -8.48
N PRO A 77 -8.81 -9.48 -9.24
CA PRO A 77 -9.85 -8.45 -9.08
C PRO A 77 -11.28 -8.97 -9.27
N ILE A 78 -11.51 -9.84 -10.28
CA ILE A 78 -12.84 -10.42 -10.53
C ILE A 78 -13.37 -11.23 -9.34
N ILE A 79 -12.50 -11.81 -8.52
CA ILE A 79 -12.91 -12.54 -7.31
C ILE A 79 -12.93 -11.63 -6.10
N LEU A 80 -11.81 -10.94 -5.80
CA LEU A 80 -11.68 -10.26 -4.52
C LEU A 80 -12.60 -9.04 -4.44
N LEU A 81 -12.81 -8.29 -5.53
CA LEU A 81 -13.67 -7.10 -5.50
C LEU A 81 -15.12 -7.43 -5.11
N PRO A 82 -15.80 -8.43 -5.72
CA PRO A 82 -17.12 -8.86 -5.24
C PRO A 82 -17.11 -9.36 -3.80
N VAL A 83 -16.08 -10.10 -3.40
CA VAL A 83 -15.97 -10.64 -2.03
C VAL A 83 -15.90 -9.51 -1.00
N VAL A 84 -15.03 -8.52 -1.20
CA VAL A 84 -14.90 -7.39 -0.27
C VAL A 84 -16.10 -6.44 -0.34
N ALA A 85 -16.75 -6.32 -1.51
CA ALA A 85 -17.99 -5.56 -1.65
C ALA A 85 -19.12 -6.18 -0.82
N VAL A 86 -19.30 -7.50 -0.91
CA VAL A 86 -20.32 -8.24 -0.14
C VAL A 86 -19.98 -8.22 1.34
N ALA A 87 -18.72 -8.49 1.71
CA ALA A 87 -18.29 -8.47 3.11
C ALA A 87 -18.48 -7.08 3.73
N GLY A 88 -18.07 -6.01 3.04
CA GLY A 88 -18.29 -4.63 3.49
C GLY A 88 -19.77 -4.29 3.64
N TRP A 89 -20.61 -4.76 2.70
CA TRP A 89 -22.06 -4.58 2.79
C TRP A 89 -22.66 -5.28 4.01
N LEU A 90 -22.23 -6.51 4.30
CA LEU A 90 -22.70 -7.27 5.47
C LEU A 90 -22.26 -6.64 6.81
N ILE A 91 -21.07 -6.04 6.86
CA ILE A 91 -20.51 -5.47 8.10
C ILE A 91 -21.11 -4.10 8.42
N GLY A 92 -21.38 -3.26 7.42
CA GLY A 92 -21.97 -1.95 7.68
C GLY A 92 -22.51 -1.24 6.45
N GLY A 93 -23.16 -2.00 5.56
CA GLY A 93 -23.98 -1.51 4.47
C GLY A 93 -23.19 -0.87 3.34
N THR A 94 -23.87 0.00 2.60
CA THR A 94 -23.35 0.64 1.37
C THR A 94 -22.04 1.40 1.63
N PHE A 95 -21.92 2.07 2.78
CA PHE A 95 -20.73 2.83 3.14
C PHE A 95 -19.47 1.94 3.15
N TRP A 96 -19.49 0.83 3.90
CA TRP A 96 -18.33 -0.06 4.01
C TRP A 96 -18.13 -0.92 2.76
N SER A 97 -19.19 -1.26 2.03
CA SER A 97 -19.09 -1.90 0.72
C SER A 97 -18.32 -1.04 -0.29
N MET A 98 -18.70 0.25 -0.43
CA MET A 98 -18.00 1.20 -1.30
C MET A 98 -16.57 1.44 -0.83
N THR A 99 -16.36 1.59 0.48
CA THR A 99 -15.02 1.81 1.05
C THR A 99 -14.09 0.64 0.77
N ALA A 100 -14.49 -0.59 1.10
CA ALA A 100 -13.67 -1.78 0.87
C ALA A 100 -13.39 -2.00 -0.61
N THR A 101 -14.41 -1.85 -1.46
CA THR A 101 -14.26 -2.01 -2.92
C THR A 101 -13.32 -0.97 -3.49
N ALA A 102 -13.48 0.31 -3.12
CA ALA A 102 -12.65 1.39 -3.64
C ALA A 102 -11.20 1.28 -3.16
N CYS A 103 -10.96 0.92 -1.90
CA CYS A 103 -9.60 0.70 -1.37
C CYS A 103 -8.89 -0.43 -2.11
N VAL A 104 -9.52 -1.60 -2.23
CA VAL A 104 -8.93 -2.76 -2.92
C VAL A 104 -8.78 -2.51 -4.43
N PHE A 105 -9.75 -1.82 -5.03
CA PHE A 105 -9.66 -1.42 -6.44
C PHE A 105 -8.49 -0.47 -6.69
N TRP A 106 -8.28 0.51 -5.80
CA TRP A 106 -7.13 1.41 -5.88
C TRP A 106 -5.80 0.65 -5.89
N HIS A 107 -5.65 -0.32 -4.98
CA HIS A 107 -4.44 -1.13 -4.92
C HIS A 107 -4.16 -1.84 -6.25
N TYR A 108 -5.17 -2.50 -6.84
CA TYR A 108 -5.03 -3.12 -8.16
C TYR A 108 -4.74 -2.13 -9.29
N LEU A 109 -5.31 -0.93 -9.21
CA LEU A 109 -5.03 0.12 -10.18
C LEU A 109 -3.57 0.55 -10.08
N HIS A 110 -3.06 0.78 -8.87
CA HIS A 110 -1.65 1.11 -8.64
C HIS A 110 -0.70 -0.01 -9.08
N ASP A 111 -1.09 -1.26 -8.87
CA ASP A 111 -0.31 -2.42 -9.29
C ASP A 111 -0.31 -2.66 -10.80
N THR A 112 -1.14 -1.94 -11.56
CA THR A 112 -1.12 -2.01 -13.02
C THR A 112 0.18 -1.38 -13.56
N PRO A 113 0.85 -1.94 -14.58
CA PRO A 113 2.23 -1.57 -14.92
C PRO A 113 2.45 -0.09 -15.25
N GLU A 114 1.43 0.61 -15.73
CA GLU A 114 1.49 2.03 -16.08
C GLU A 114 1.60 2.95 -14.87
N PHE A 115 1.10 2.49 -13.73
CA PHE A 115 1.17 3.20 -12.46
C PHE A 115 2.45 2.83 -11.67
N GLY A 116 3.29 1.96 -12.25
CA GLY A 116 4.58 1.55 -11.69
C GLY A 116 4.54 0.22 -10.95
N GLY A 117 3.42 -0.51 -11.03
CA GLY A 117 3.20 -1.77 -10.34
C GLY A 117 3.72 -3.02 -11.05
N GLY A 118 3.62 -4.15 -10.33
CA GLY A 118 4.07 -5.47 -10.77
C GLY A 118 3.21 -6.16 -11.84
N GLY A 119 2.00 -5.66 -12.08
CA GLY A 119 1.02 -6.19 -13.00
C GLY A 119 -0.11 -6.93 -12.28
N VAL A 120 -1.34 -6.77 -12.80
CA VAL A 120 -2.54 -7.41 -12.25
C VAL A 120 -3.26 -8.20 -13.33
N ALA A 121 -3.66 -9.42 -13.00
CA ALA A 121 -4.49 -10.27 -13.87
C ALA A 121 -5.98 -9.90 -13.75
N TRP A 122 -6.34 -8.72 -14.27
CA TRP A 122 -7.70 -8.17 -14.20
C TRP A 122 -8.81 -9.14 -14.63
N PHE A 123 -8.53 -10.01 -15.62
CA PHE A 123 -9.51 -10.93 -16.21
C PHE A 123 -9.35 -12.39 -15.79
N TRP A 124 -8.60 -12.68 -14.72
CA TRP A 124 -8.55 -14.04 -14.19
C TRP A 124 -9.94 -14.46 -13.65
N PRO A 125 -10.41 -15.70 -13.83
CA PRO A 125 -9.72 -16.89 -14.33
C PRO A 125 -9.70 -17.05 -15.85
N PHE A 126 -10.34 -16.16 -16.59
CA PHE A 126 -10.45 -16.24 -18.05
C PHE A 126 -9.12 -15.94 -18.77
N SER A 127 -8.25 -15.13 -18.15
CA SER A 127 -6.91 -14.84 -18.65
C SER A 127 -5.89 -14.74 -17.52
N LYS A 128 -4.71 -15.32 -17.75
CA LYS A 128 -3.54 -15.16 -16.86
C LYS A 128 -2.67 -13.95 -17.23
N LYS A 129 -3.01 -13.21 -18.29
CA LYS A 129 -2.21 -12.06 -18.75
C LYS A 129 -2.37 -10.88 -17.78
N TYR A 130 -1.26 -10.22 -17.48
CA TYR A 130 -1.26 -8.94 -16.78
C TYR A 130 -1.63 -7.86 -17.79
N TRP A 131 -2.68 -7.11 -17.49
CA TRP A 131 -3.20 -6.12 -18.42
C TRP A 131 -2.55 -4.77 -18.21
N SER A 132 -2.05 -4.21 -19.32
CA SER A 132 -1.57 -2.85 -19.46
C SER A 132 -2.55 -2.08 -20.35
N ILE A 133 -2.95 -0.89 -19.91
CA ILE A 133 -3.71 0.13 -20.63
C ILE A 133 -3.05 0.45 -21.98
N PHE A 134 -1.72 0.55 -22.05
CA PHE A 134 -1.02 0.93 -23.29
C PHE A 134 -0.51 -0.26 -24.11
N LYS A 135 -0.17 -1.38 -23.47
CA LYS A 135 0.45 -2.55 -24.14
C LYS A 135 -0.47 -3.75 -24.29
N GLY A 136 -1.69 -3.70 -23.73
CA GLY A 136 -2.61 -4.83 -23.67
C GLY A 136 -2.14 -5.93 -22.71
N GLY A 137 -2.53 -7.17 -22.98
CA GLY A 137 -2.17 -8.31 -22.13
C GLY A 137 -0.71 -8.75 -22.29
N ILE A 138 0.08 -8.57 -21.23
CA ILE A 138 1.48 -9.01 -21.07
C ILE A 138 1.49 -10.35 -20.34
N SER A 139 2.44 -11.24 -20.66
CA SER A 139 2.58 -12.50 -19.93
C SER A 139 3.28 -12.28 -18.57
N PRO A 140 2.87 -12.96 -17.48
CA PRO A 140 3.42 -12.73 -16.14
C PRO A 140 4.94 -12.84 -16.03
N ASP A 141 5.56 -13.75 -16.80
CA ASP A 141 7.01 -13.95 -16.89
C ASP A 141 7.79 -12.75 -17.45
N ARG A 142 7.09 -11.85 -18.14
CA ARG A 142 7.64 -10.60 -18.68
C ARG A 142 7.28 -9.39 -17.82
N SER A 143 6.70 -9.60 -16.64
CA SER A 143 6.37 -8.53 -15.71
C SER A 143 7.64 -7.98 -15.04
N ILE A 144 7.57 -6.71 -14.61
CA ILE A 144 8.67 -6.07 -13.88
C ILE A 144 9.01 -6.87 -12.61
N MET A 145 7.98 -7.42 -11.95
CA MET A 145 8.17 -8.22 -10.73
C MET A 145 8.84 -9.55 -11.01
N ALA A 146 8.41 -10.31 -12.03
CA ALA A 146 9.06 -11.57 -12.41
C ALA A 146 10.55 -11.37 -12.76
N MET A 147 10.91 -10.21 -13.31
CA MET A 147 12.30 -9.84 -13.60
C MET A 147 13.10 -9.38 -12.37
N SER A 148 12.43 -8.96 -11.29
CA SER A 148 13.04 -8.43 -10.06
C SER A 148 13.02 -9.41 -8.88
N GLU A 149 12.23 -10.48 -8.99
CA GLU A 149 11.87 -11.42 -7.92
C GLU A 149 13.05 -12.20 -7.34
N THR A 150 14.17 -12.28 -8.04
CA THR A 150 15.29 -13.11 -7.58
C THR A 150 15.91 -12.63 -6.26
N GLU A 151 15.70 -11.37 -5.85
CA GLU A 151 16.22 -10.88 -4.56
C GLU A 151 15.30 -9.82 -3.89
N HIS A 152 14.13 -10.21 -3.35
CA HIS A 152 13.24 -9.31 -2.54
C HIS A 152 14.03 -8.51 -1.49
N LYS A 153 15.00 -9.16 -0.84
CA LYS A 153 15.92 -8.51 0.09
C LYS A 153 16.63 -7.32 -0.57
N ARG A 154 17.25 -7.53 -1.73
CA ARG A 154 17.94 -6.47 -2.46
C ARG A 154 16.99 -5.36 -2.91
N TRP A 155 15.78 -5.71 -3.33
CA TRP A 155 14.75 -4.71 -3.66
C TRP A 155 14.42 -3.82 -2.45
N LEU A 156 14.21 -4.41 -1.26
CA LEU A 156 14.01 -3.64 -0.02
C LEU A 156 15.21 -2.74 0.29
N GLU A 157 16.42 -3.27 0.17
CA GLU A 157 17.66 -2.54 0.48
C GLU A 157 17.91 -1.35 -0.47
N GLU A 158 17.68 -1.54 -1.77
CA GLU A 158 17.92 -0.54 -2.81
C GLU A 158 16.79 0.49 -2.91
N LYS A 159 15.54 0.07 -2.68
CA LYS A 159 14.36 0.92 -2.92
C LYS A 159 13.78 1.53 -1.67
N TRP A 160 13.83 0.85 -0.52
CA TRP A 160 13.05 1.25 0.67
C TRP A 160 13.91 1.64 1.87
N LEU A 161 14.97 0.87 2.15
CA LEU A 161 15.88 1.12 3.27
C LEU A 161 16.93 2.20 2.99
N MET A 162 16.96 2.71 1.75
CA MET A 162 17.80 3.81 1.30
C MET A 162 16.92 4.90 0.65
N PRO A 163 17.37 6.17 0.67
CA PRO A 163 16.69 7.22 -0.08
C PRO A 163 16.66 6.86 -1.58
N SER A 164 15.46 6.63 -2.11
CA SER A 164 15.26 6.30 -3.52
C SER A 164 14.09 7.11 -4.08
N LYS A 165 14.07 7.30 -5.41
CA LYS A 165 12.94 7.99 -6.07
C LYS A 165 11.60 7.30 -5.78
N LEU A 166 11.61 5.96 -5.69
CA LEU A 166 10.42 5.16 -5.41
C LEU A 166 9.90 5.45 -4.01
N ALA A 167 10.76 5.33 -2.99
CA ALA A 167 10.38 5.60 -1.61
C ALA A 167 9.91 7.05 -1.42
N PHE A 168 10.56 8.04 -2.04
CA PHE A 168 10.09 9.42 -1.97
C PHE A 168 8.70 9.62 -2.55
N ARG A 169 8.43 9.01 -3.72
CA ARG A 169 7.12 9.08 -4.38
C ARG A 169 6.04 8.42 -3.54
N GLU A 170 6.25 7.18 -3.12
CA GLU A 170 5.21 6.34 -2.52
C GLU A 170 4.95 6.70 -1.06
N ILE A 171 6.01 6.94 -0.27
CA ILE A 171 5.85 7.43 1.10
C ILE A 171 5.27 8.84 1.09
N GLY A 172 5.71 9.69 0.16
CA GLY A 172 5.15 11.03 -0.02
C GLY A 172 3.66 11.01 -0.34
N ALA A 173 3.24 10.17 -1.29
CA ALA A 173 1.83 9.99 -1.64
C ALA A 173 1.01 9.45 -0.47
N GLY A 174 1.51 8.44 0.25
CA GLY A 174 0.86 7.93 1.46
C GLY A 174 0.73 9.00 2.56
N ALA A 175 1.79 9.78 2.79
CA ALA A 175 1.81 10.84 3.79
C ALA A 175 0.80 11.94 3.45
N TRP A 176 0.74 12.34 2.17
CA TRP A 176 -0.30 13.25 1.68
C TRP A 176 -1.70 12.67 1.87
N GLY A 177 -1.90 11.38 1.57
CA GLY A 177 -3.18 10.69 1.77
C GLY A 177 -3.68 10.81 3.22
N VAL A 178 -2.83 10.43 4.20
CA VAL A 178 -3.18 10.53 5.63
C VAL A 178 -3.39 11.99 6.06
N SER A 179 -2.55 12.92 5.60
CA SER A 179 -2.67 14.34 5.93
C SER A 179 -3.97 14.95 5.42
N ILE A 180 -4.34 14.68 4.17
CA ILE A 180 -5.60 15.17 3.59
C ILE A 180 -6.80 14.52 4.29
N ALA A 181 -6.73 13.22 4.59
CA ALA A 181 -7.76 12.53 5.37
C ALA A 181 -7.96 13.18 6.75
N CYS A 182 -6.86 13.54 7.43
CA CYS A 182 -6.91 14.26 8.70
C CYS A 182 -7.63 15.61 8.57
N VAL A 183 -7.27 16.40 7.54
CA VAL A 183 -7.92 17.69 7.25
C VAL A 183 -9.42 17.51 7.03
N ILE A 184 -9.82 16.57 6.17
CA ILE A 184 -11.23 16.27 5.86
C ILE A 184 -11.99 15.90 7.14
N SER A 185 -11.42 14.99 7.95
CA SER A 185 -12.06 14.46 9.15
C SER A 185 -12.32 15.51 10.24
N GLN A 186 -11.51 16.58 10.28
CA GLN A 186 -11.57 17.60 11.33
C GLN A 186 -12.06 18.96 10.83
N TRP A 187 -12.32 19.13 9.52
CA TRP A 187 -12.59 20.44 8.94
C TRP A 187 -13.73 21.19 9.64
N GLY A 188 -14.88 20.53 9.83
CA GLY A 188 -16.04 21.15 10.48
C GLY A 188 -15.84 21.47 11.97
N ARG A 189 -14.87 20.82 12.64
CA ARG A 189 -14.62 20.96 14.08
C ARG A 189 -13.51 21.96 14.40
N MET A 190 -12.47 22.00 13.57
CA MET A 190 -11.21 22.69 13.85
C MET A 190 -10.89 23.82 12.86
N GLY A 191 -11.58 23.90 11.72
CA GLY A 191 -11.30 24.88 10.68
C GLY A 191 -9.84 24.86 10.25
N TRP A 192 -9.17 26.02 10.24
CA TRP A 192 -7.75 26.14 9.88
C TRP A 192 -6.80 25.24 10.70
N TRP A 193 -7.14 24.93 11.94
CA TRP A 193 -6.30 24.04 12.75
C TRP A 193 -6.21 22.61 12.17
N SER A 194 -7.21 22.17 11.40
CA SER A 194 -7.13 20.87 10.71
C SER A 194 -6.03 20.86 9.64
N PHE A 195 -5.80 21.98 8.96
CA PHE A 195 -4.69 22.13 8.01
C PHE A 195 -3.34 21.99 8.71
N LEU A 196 -3.17 22.65 9.85
CA LEU A 196 -1.96 22.51 10.67
C LEU A 196 -1.76 21.07 11.14
N CYS A 197 -2.82 20.38 11.58
CA CYS A 197 -2.76 18.96 11.90
C CYS A 197 -2.29 18.13 10.70
N GLY A 198 -2.84 18.36 9.51
CA GLY A 198 -2.41 17.70 8.27
C GLY A 198 -0.92 17.92 7.96
N VAL A 199 -0.43 19.15 8.10
CA VAL A 199 1.00 19.47 7.92
C VAL A 199 1.87 18.74 8.94
N VAL A 200 1.49 18.75 10.22
CA VAL A 200 2.22 18.05 11.28
C VAL A 200 2.24 16.54 11.02
N THR A 201 1.11 15.95 10.62
CA THR A 201 1.01 14.54 10.24
C THR A 201 1.97 14.20 9.10
N TYR A 202 2.04 15.04 8.06
CA TYR A 202 2.93 14.81 6.92
C TYR A 202 4.38 14.70 7.37
N TYR A 203 4.86 15.65 8.17
CA TYR A 203 6.25 15.65 8.63
C TYR A 203 6.53 14.56 9.67
N THR A 204 5.54 14.18 10.48
CA THR A 204 5.70 13.11 11.49
C THR A 204 5.91 11.75 10.84
N VAL A 205 5.31 11.48 9.68
CA VAL A 205 5.57 10.26 8.89
C VAL A 205 7.03 10.17 8.44
N TRP A 206 7.65 11.29 8.07
CA TRP A 206 9.03 11.31 7.56
C TRP A 206 10.09 11.09 8.64
N LEU A 207 9.83 11.44 9.89
CA LEU A 207 10.77 11.25 11.01
C LEU A 207 11.26 9.80 11.17
N PRO A 208 10.39 8.78 11.31
CA PRO A 208 10.82 7.39 11.42
C PRO A 208 11.51 6.89 10.14
N VAL A 209 11.09 7.36 8.96
CA VAL A 209 11.72 7.01 7.68
C VAL A 209 13.18 7.44 7.64
N PHE A 210 13.47 8.70 7.99
CA PHE A 210 14.84 9.19 8.06
C PHE A 210 15.67 8.46 9.13
N ALA A 211 15.07 8.16 10.29
CA ALA A 211 15.73 7.38 11.33
C ALA A 211 16.14 5.99 10.81
N ILE A 212 15.24 5.29 10.11
CA ILE A 212 15.50 3.98 9.49
C ILE A 212 16.65 4.07 8.48
N TRP A 213 16.64 5.06 7.59
CA TRP A 213 17.72 5.26 6.60
C TRP A 213 19.08 5.51 7.25
N ILE A 214 19.14 6.29 8.33
CA ILE A 214 20.37 6.53 9.09
C ILE A 214 20.87 5.24 9.75
N LEU A 215 19.97 4.49 10.38
CA LEU A 215 20.30 3.22 11.03
C LEU A 215 20.78 2.17 10.02
N TRP A 216 20.12 2.07 8.88
CA TRP A 216 20.51 1.18 7.78
C TRP A 216 21.92 1.52 7.25
N LYS A 217 22.19 2.79 6.96
CA LYS A 217 23.52 3.25 6.51
C LYS A 217 24.63 2.95 7.52
N LYS A 218 24.35 3.02 8.82
CA LYS A 218 25.31 2.62 9.87
C LYS A 218 25.52 1.10 9.88
N HIS A 219 24.46 0.33 9.69
CA HIS A 219 24.53 -1.13 9.66
C HIS A 219 25.39 -1.64 8.51
N THR A 220 25.16 -1.16 7.28
CA THR A 220 25.89 -1.61 6.08
C THR A 220 27.39 -1.27 6.14
N LYS A 221 27.74 -0.12 6.71
CA LYS A 221 29.15 0.24 6.97
C LYS A 221 29.85 -0.69 7.94
N LYS A 222 29.12 -1.22 8.94
CA LYS A 222 29.68 -2.14 9.94
C LYS A 222 29.94 -3.51 9.33
N THR A 223 29.00 -4.03 8.53
CA THR A 223 29.14 -5.34 7.86
C THR A 223 30.19 -5.35 6.76
N ALA A 224 30.45 -4.21 6.11
CA ALA A 224 31.50 -4.11 5.10
C ALA A 224 32.94 -4.14 5.67
N ARG A 225 33.10 -4.03 7.00
CA ARG A 225 34.41 -4.04 7.69
C ARG A 225 34.75 -5.37 8.35
N THR A 226 33.78 -6.28 8.42
CA THR A 226 33.90 -7.62 9.00
C THR A 226 34.06 -8.64 7.88
#